data_AF-A0A6C0BUL3-F1
#
_entry.id   AF-A0A6C0BUL3-F1
#
_cell.length_a   1.000
_cell.length_b   1.000
_cell.length_c   1.000
_cell.angle_alpha   90.00
_cell.angle_beta   90.00
_cell.angle_gamma   90.00
#
_symmetry.space_group_name_H-M   'P 1'
#
loop_
_entity.id
_entity.type
_entity.pdbx_description
1 polymer ?
#
loop_
_entity_poly.entity_id
_entity_poly.type
_entity_poly.pdbx_seq_one_letter_code
_entity_poly.pdbx_strand_id
1 'polypeptide(L)'
;MEKRINKKFENYITTLKEKIREKSIELGMNDEKMNDLIQYIYNYERMTLNKDDFMKRKRVKNVVPYFERCCAKRASGEQCTRRKKEECEYCGTHMKGTPHGLVEDEENKQTMQKIELWAQEIMGIVYYLDKFGNVYQAEDIVNNKVNPKVICKYTKTKMENGEDVYTILWNTSDL
;
A
#
# COMPACT_ATOMS: atom_id res chain seq x y z
N MET A 1 26.69 -4.28 7.63
CA MET A 1 26.51 -3.58 8.93
C MET A 1 25.90 -4.53 9.96
N GLU A 2 24.78 -5.19 9.62
CA GLU A 2 24.13 -6.30 10.34
C GLU A 2 25.11 -7.34 10.93
N LYS A 3 25.91 -8.02 10.09
CA LYS A 3 26.90 -9.03 10.56
C LYS A 3 27.87 -8.50 11.64
N ARG A 4 28.28 -7.23 11.54
CA ARG A 4 29.21 -6.62 12.50
C ARG A 4 28.53 -6.34 13.84
N ILE A 5 27.25 -5.98 13.82
CA ILE A 5 26.45 -5.72 15.02
C ILE A 5 26.07 -7.04 15.70
N ASN A 6 25.62 -8.03 14.94
CA ASN A 6 25.36 -9.38 15.46
C ASN A 6 26.62 -9.97 16.12
N LYS A 7 27.80 -9.83 15.51
CA LYS A 7 29.06 -10.28 16.14
C LYS A 7 29.37 -9.56 17.47
N LYS A 8 29.05 -8.26 17.60
CA LYS A 8 29.21 -7.55 18.87
C LYS A 8 28.24 -8.06 19.94
N PHE A 9 26.99 -8.30 19.56
CA PHE A 9 25.97 -8.88 20.43
C PHE A 9 26.34 -10.29 20.88
N GLU A 10 26.82 -11.13 19.97
CA GLU A 10 27.29 -12.49 20.26
C GLU A 10 28.45 -12.48 21.27
N ASN A 11 29.43 -11.59 21.08
CA ASN A 11 30.54 -11.46 22.01
C ASN A 11 30.07 -11.00 23.39
N TYR A 12 29.14 -10.03 23.45
CA TYR A 12 28.57 -9.55 24.70
C TYR A 12 27.82 -10.65 25.45
N ILE A 13 26.94 -11.39 24.75
CA ILE A 13 26.17 -12.50 25.33
C ILE A 13 27.10 -13.63 25.79
N THR A 14 28.12 -13.98 25.00
CA THR A 14 29.11 -14.99 25.40
C THR A 14 29.84 -14.58 26.68
N THR A 15 30.32 -13.33 26.74
CA THR A 15 30.99 -12.79 27.94
C THR A 15 30.05 -12.78 29.16
N LEU A 16 28.75 -12.51 28.95
CA LEU A 16 27.75 -12.57 30.01
C LEU A 16 27.57 -14.01 30.55
N LYS A 17 27.44 -14.99 29.66
CA LYS A 17 27.31 -16.42 30.02
C LYS A 17 28.55 -16.92 30.77
N GLU A 18 29.74 -16.49 30.36
CA GLU A 18 31.00 -16.79 31.05
C GLU A 18 31.03 -16.19 32.46
N LYS A 19 30.71 -14.90 32.61
CA LYS A 19 30.67 -14.24 33.92
C LYS A 19 29.65 -14.85 34.88
N ILE A 20 28.50 -15.29 34.38
CA ILE A 20 27.50 -15.99 35.20
C ILE A 20 28.08 -17.30 35.73
N ARG A 21 28.78 -18.05 34.86
CA ARG A 21 29.45 -19.30 35.26
C ARG A 21 30.54 -19.03 36.30
N GLU A 22 31.41 -18.06 36.06
CA GLU A 22 32.44 -17.64 37.02
C GLU A 22 31.83 -17.26 38.37
N LYS A 23 30.73 -16.49 38.35
CA LYS A 23 30.06 -16.06 39.58
C LYS A 23 29.43 -17.23 40.34
N SER A 24 28.90 -18.23 39.64
CA SER A 24 28.38 -19.46 40.25
C SER A 24 29.49 -20.22 40.99
N ILE A 25 30.69 -20.27 40.40
CA ILE A 25 31.86 -20.92 41.01
C ILE A 25 32.34 -20.13 42.23
N GLU A 26 32.42 -18.80 42.14
CA GLU A 26 32.79 -17.94 43.28
C GLU A 26 31.84 -18.08 44.47
N LEU A 27 30.55 -18.27 44.22
CA LEU A 27 29.53 -18.46 45.26
C LEU A 27 29.52 -19.88 45.85
N GLY A 28 30.39 -20.78 45.36
CA GLY A 28 30.47 -22.16 45.83
C GLY A 28 29.26 -23.01 45.41
N MET A 29 28.49 -22.56 44.42
CA MET A 29 27.26 -23.22 43.97
C MET A 29 27.60 -24.34 42.98
N ASN A 30 28.10 -25.46 43.49
CA ASN A 30 28.54 -26.64 42.71
C ASN A 30 27.50 -27.78 42.69
N ASP A 31 26.25 -27.49 42.99
CA ASP A 31 25.16 -28.47 42.97
C ASP A 31 24.81 -28.91 41.54
N GLU A 32 24.35 -30.15 41.35
CA GLU A 32 23.84 -30.66 40.06
C GLU A 32 22.78 -29.73 39.45
N LYS A 33 21.90 -29.17 40.29
CA LYS A 33 20.85 -28.21 39.87
C LYS A 33 21.42 -26.92 39.28
N MET A 34 22.59 -26.49 39.73
CA MET A 34 23.26 -25.29 39.21
C MET A 34 23.95 -25.59 37.89
N ASN A 35 24.47 -26.80 37.70
CA ASN A 35 24.96 -27.25 36.40
C ASN A 35 23.83 -27.32 35.36
N ASP A 36 22.65 -27.82 35.74
CA ASP A 36 21.45 -27.81 34.88
C ASP A 36 21.04 -26.38 34.48
N LEU A 37 21.07 -25.45 35.44
CA LEU A 37 20.76 -24.04 35.19
C LEU A 37 21.79 -23.40 34.25
N ILE A 38 23.07 -23.65 34.45
CA ILE A 38 24.14 -23.16 33.56
C ILE A 38 23.92 -23.74 32.16
N GLN A 39 23.66 -25.05 32.04
CA GLN A 39 23.42 -25.68 30.74
C GLN A 39 22.20 -25.06 30.03
N TYR A 40 21.12 -24.78 30.75
CA TYR A 40 19.96 -24.07 30.22
C TYR A 40 20.32 -22.67 29.70
N ILE A 41 21.10 -21.90 30.46
CA ILE A 41 21.57 -20.55 30.04
C ILE A 41 22.45 -20.63 28.79
N TYR A 42 23.31 -21.64 28.67
CA TYR A 42 24.15 -21.83 27.48
C TYR A 42 23.33 -22.22 26.25
N ASN A 43 22.33 -23.08 26.42
CA ASN A 43 21.42 -23.53 25.37
C ASN A 43 20.36 -22.48 24.99
N TYR A 44 20.16 -21.45 25.80
CA TYR A 44 19.21 -20.39 25.48
C TYR A 44 19.53 -19.74 24.13
N GLU A 45 18.50 -19.64 23.30
CA GLU A 45 18.57 -19.17 21.92
C GLU A 45 19.20 -17.78 21.84
N ARG A 46 20.10 -17.61 20.87
CA ARG A 46 20.77 -16.32 20.65
C ARG A 46 19.84 -15.41 19.85
N MET A 47 19.59 -14.22 20.37
CA MET A 47 18.91 -13.18 19.61
C MET A 47 19.79 -12.77 18.41
N THR A 48 19.21 -12.80 17.21
CA THR A 48 19.84 -12.35 15.98
C THR A 48 19.02 -11.20 15.39
N LEU A 49 19.69 -10.11 15.01
CA LEU A 49 19.03 -9.02 14.31
C LEU A 49 18.98 -9.37 12.83
N ASN A 50 17.79 -9.22 12.25
CA ASN A 50 17.51 -9.52 10.85
C ASN A 50 17.55 -8.24 10.01
N LYS A 51 17.53 -8.41 8.68
CA LYS A 51 17.51 -7.29 7.72
C LYS A 51 16.37 -6.31 8.00
N ASP A 52 15.22 -6.80 8.42
CA ASP A 52 14.03 -5.98 8.69
C ASP A 52 14.26 -4.98 9.83
N ASP A 53 15.13 -5.30 10.81
CA ASP A 53 15.48 -4.41 11.92
C ASP A 53 16.32 -3.21 11.47
N PHE A 54 17.06 -3.36 10.36
CA PHE A 54 17.89 -2.30 9.78
C PHE A 54 17.18 -1.53 8.66
N MET A 55 16.04 -2.03 8.19
CA MET A 55 15.27 -1.36 7.16
C MET A 55 14.43 -0.25 7.78
N LYS A 56 14.73 1.01 7.40
CA LYS A 56 13.79 2.11 7.64
C LYS A 56 12.46 1.73 6.99
N ARG A 57 11.39 1.63 7.78
CA ARG A 57 10.05 1.35 7.27
C ARG A 57 9.75 2.31 6.13
N LYS A 58 9.67 1.78 4.91
CA LYS A 58 9.25 2.56 3.75
C LYS A 58 7.75 2.75 3.91
N ARG A 59 7.33 3.91 4.43
CA ARG A 59 5.90 4.27 4.43
C ARG A 59 5.43 4.18 2.98
N VAL A 60 4.46 3.29 2.73
CA VAL A 60 3.77 3.24 1.44
C VAL A 60 3.19 4.64 1.21
N LYS A 61 3.69 5.31 0.18
CA LYS A 61 3.16 6.61 -0.20
C LYS A 61 1.86 6.33 -0.96
N ASN A 62 0.71 6.55 -0.32
CA ASN A 62 -0.54 6.60 -1.05
C ASN A 62 -0.42 7.73 -2.07
N VAL A 63 -0.51 7.38 -3.36
CA VAL A 63 -0.40 8.34 -4.45
C VAL A 63 -1.70 9.15 -4.44
N VAL A 64 -1.59 10.46 -4.18
CA VAL A 64 -2.73 11.37 -4.31
C VAL A 64 -3.00 11.56 -5.81
N PRO A 65 -4.25 11.39 -6.30
CA PRO A 65 -4.59 11.69 -7.69
C PRO A 65 -4.26 13.14 -8.06
N TYR A 66 -3.88 13.41 -9.32
CA TYR A 66 -3.43 14.74 -9.74
C TYR A 66 -4.44 15.86 -9.48
N PHE A 67 -5.75 15.61 -9.70
CA PHE A 67 -6.82 16.58 -9.46
C PHE A 67 -7.01 16.96 -7.98
N GLU A 68 -6.52 16.12 -7.09
CA GLU A 68 -6.53 16.33 -5.64
C GLU A 68 -5.20 16.88 -5.11
N ARG A 69 -4.16 16.99 -5.96
CA ARG A 69 -2.87 17.54 -5.54
C ARG A 69 -2.94 19.05 -5.41
N CYS A 70 -2.05 19.55 -4.56
CA CYS A 70 -1.80 20.96 -4.40
C CYS A 70 -1.18 21.55 -5.68
N CYS A 71 -1.66 22.71 -6.11
CA CYS A 71 -1.21 23.40 -7.33
C CYS A 71 0.12 24.16 -7.16
N ALA A 72 0.70 24.21 -5.96
CA ALA A 72 1.97 24.90 -5.72
C ALA A 72 3.19 24.04 -6.04
N LYS A 73 4.29 24.71 -6.40
CA LYS A 73 5.60 24.09 -6.61
C LYS A 73 6.39 23.91 -5.30
N ARG A 74 7.24 22.90 -5.29
CA ARG A 74 8.32 22.74 -4.30
C ARG A 74 9.53 23.57 -4.72
N ALA A 75 10.51 23.70 -3.84
CA ALA A 75 11.81 24.30 -4.18
C ALA A 75 12.53 23.58 -5.35
N SER A 76 12.17 22.32 -5.64
CA SER A 76 12.64 21.57 -6.80
C SER A 76 11.95 21.94 -8.12
N GLY A 77 10.96 22.85 -8.12
CA GLY A 77 10.15 23.20 -9.30
C GLY A 77 9.00 22.22 -9.60
N GLU A 78 8.97 21.06 -8.95
CA GLU A 78 7.91 20.04 -9.12
C GLU A 78 6.61 20.40 -8.37
N GLN A 79 5.47 19.95 -8.90
CA GLN A 79 4.17 20.08 -8.24
C GLN A 79 4.16 19.39 -6.87
N CYS A 80 3.55 20.03 -5.89
CA CYS A 80 3.38 19.48 -4.56
C CYS A 80 2.53 18.21 -4.56
N THR A 81 3.09 17.09 -4.11
CA THR A 81 2.37 15.79 -4.05
C THR A 81 1.40 15.66 -2.86
N ARG A 82 1.11 16.75 -2.13
CA ARG A 82 0.18 16.73 -0.97
C ARG A 82 -1.24 16.99 -1.47
N ARG A 83 -2.25 16.41 -0.79
CA ARG A 83 -3.66 16.67 -1.08
C ARG A 83 -4.00 18.14 -0.77
N LYS A 84 -4.74 18.79 -1.66
CA LYS A 84 -5.30 20.14 -1.47
C LYS A 84 -6.37 20.13 -0.38
N LYS A 85 -6.57 21.25 0.32
CA LYS A 85 -7.68 21.36 1.29
C LYS A 85 -9.01 21.52 0.57
N GLU A 86 -10.10 21.21 1.27
CA GLU A 86 -11.45 21.53 0.79
C GLU A 86 -11.53 23.04 0.53
N GLU A 87 -12.14 23.41 -0.61
CA GLU A 87 -12.29 24.80 -1.09
C GLU A 87 -10.97 25.56 -1.30
N CYS A 88 -9.83 24.86 -1.41
CA CYS A 88 -8.54 25.49 -1.67
C CYS A 88 -7.72 24.69 -2.70
N GLU A 89 -6.96 25.39 -3.53
CA GLU A 89 -6.04 24.80 -4.50
C GLU A 89 -4.71 24.35 -3.87
N TYR A 90 -4.50 24.68 -2.60
CA TYR A 90 -3.26 24.45 -1.89
C TYR A 90 -3.41 23.47 -0.74
N CYS A 91 -2.33 22.74 -0.43
CA CYS A 91 -2.26 21.96 0.80
C CYS A 91 -2.06 22.90 1.99
N GLY A 92 -2.36 22.43 3.21
CA GLY A 92 -2.26 23.26 4.42
C GLY A 92 -0.87 23.88 4.70
N THR A 93 0.18 23.41 4.03
CA THR A 93 1.55 23.93 4.14
C THR A 93 1.81 25.07 3.16
N HIS A 94 1.32 24.93 1.92
CA HIS A 94 1.37 25.99 0.92
C HIS A 94 0.32 27.09 1.16
N MET A 95 -0.69 26.84 1.99
CA MET A 95 -1.58 27.89 2.52
C MET A 95 -0.93 28.73 3.63
N LYS A 96 -0.07 28.12 4.46
CA LYS A 96 0.53 28.77 5.65
C LYS A 96 1.90 29.40 5.36
N GLY A 97 2.59 29.00 4.30
CA GLY A 97 3.89 29.52 3.91
C GLY A 97 3.82 30.28 2.58
N THR A 98 4.78 31.18 2.35
CA THR A 98 4.86 32.01 1.14
C THR A 98 4.88 31.16 -0.14
N PRO A 99 3.93 31.34 -1.09
CA PRO A 99 3.80 30.51 -2.27
C PRO A 99 4.47 31.19 -3.47
N HIS A 100 5.57 30.65 -3.99
CA HIS A 100 6.16 31.17 -5.24
C HIS A 100 6.40 30.04 -6.24
N GLY A 101 5.39 29.84 -7.08
CA GLY A 101 5.42 28.92 -8.21
C GLY A 101 4.04 28.32 -8.44
N LEU A 102 3.25 28.99 -9.29
CA LEU A 102 2.06 28.41 -9.90
C LEU A 102 2.51 27.40 -10.96
N VAL A 103 1.85 26.25 -11.02
CA VAL A 103 1.90 25.37 -12.18
C VAL A 103 0.85 25.92 -13.14
N GLU A 104 1.29 26.59 -14.21
CA GLU A 104 0.41 26.88 -15.35
C GLU A 104 0.31 25.59 -16.17
N ASP A 105 -0.92 25.09 -16.28
CA ASP A 105 -1.25 23.86 -17.01
C ASP A 105 -1.17 24.13 -18.52
N GLU A 106 0.01 23.96 -19.09
CA GLU A 106 0.12 23.57 -20.50
C GLU A 106 0.54 22.09 -20.54
N GLU A 107 -0.41 21.25 -20.95
CA GLU A 107 -0.24 19.83 -21.33
C GLU A 107 -0.29 18.72 -20.27
N ASN A 108 -0.94 18.91 -19.12
CA ASN A 108 -1.31 17.75 -18.30
C ASN A 108 -2.59 17.10 -18.87
N LYS A 109 -2.46 16.39 -19.99
CA LYS A 109 -3.55 15.56 -20.54
C LYS A 109 -3.99 14.60 -19.43
N GLN A 110 -5.20 14.82 -18.91
CA GLN A 110 -5.81 14.00 -17.87
C GLN A 110 -5.81 12.53 -18.31
N THR A 111 -4.96 11.70 -17.71
CA THR A 111 -4.85 10.26 -18.04
C THR A 111 -5.78 9.38 -17.21
N MET A 112 -6.49 9.96 -16.23
CA MET A 112 -7.37 9.22 -15.33
C MET A 112 -8.72 9.94 -15.17
N GLN A 113 -9.79 9.26 -15.58
CA GLN A 113 -11.17 9.70 -15.40
C GLN A 113 -11.86 8.79 -14.38
N LYS A 114 -12.59 9.38 -13.43
CA LYS A 114 -13.47 8.62 -12.52
C LYS A 114 -14.76 8.27 -13.27
N ILE A 115 -15.06 6.99 -13.38
CA ILE A 115 -16.26 6.47 -14.03
C ILE A 115 -17.14 5.83 -12.94
N GLU A 116 -18.43 6.16 -12.95
CA GLU A 116 -19.42 5.52 -12.07
C GLU A 116 -19.94 4.25 -12.74
N LEU A 117 -19.93 3.15 -11.99
CA LEU A 117 -20.45 1.86 -12.41
C LEU A 117 -21.67 1.49 -11.59
N TRP A 118 -22.64 0.81 -12.20
CA TRP A 118 -23.72 0.12 -11.48
C TRP A 118 -23.79 -1.35 -11.88
N ALA A 119 -24.30 -2.15 -10.96
CA ALA A 119 -24.57 -3.56 -11.18
C ALA A 119 -25.97 -3.73 -11.78
N GLN A 120 -26.07 -4.46 -12.88
CA GLN A 120 -27.32 -4.79 -13.56
C GLN A 120 -27.40 -6.31 -13.75
N GLU A 121 -28.51 -6.91 -13.33
CA GLU A 121 -28.79 -8.31 -13.58
C GLU A 121 -29.43 -8.48 -14.96
N ILE A 122 -28.83 -9.32 -15.81
CA ILE A 122 -29.30 -9.64 -17.16
C ILE A 122 -29.23 -11.16 -17.30
N MET A 123 -30.39 -11.81 -17.50
CA MET A 123 -30.50 -13.27 -17.63
C MET A 123 -29.88 -14.05 -16.46
N GLY A 124 -29.96 -13.53 -15.23
CA GLY A 124 -29.42 -14.16 -14.03
C GLY A 124 -27.92 -13.98 -13.80
N ILE A 125 -27.24 -13.19 -14.64
CA ILE A 125 -25.82 -12.85 -14.49
C ILE A 125 -25.71 -11.36 -14.17
N VAL A 126 -24.88 -11.02 -13.17
CA VAL A 126 -24.63 -9.63 -12.76
C VAL A 126 -23.52 -9.03 -13.61
N TYR A 127 -23.83 -7.93 -14.30
CA TYR A 127 -22.90 -7.16 -15.11
C TYR A 127 -22.64 -5.77 -14.52
N TYR A 128 -21.42 -5.28 -14.68
CA TYR A 128 -21.05 -3.92 -14.27
C TYR A 128 -21.02 -3.01 -15.50
N LEU A 129 -21.89 -2.00 -15.51
CA LEU A 129 -22.14 -1.11 -16.64
C LEU A 129 -21.71 0.33 -16.32
N ASP A 130 -21.30 1.09 -17.33
CA ASP A 130 -21.11 2.55 -17.23
C ASP A 130 -22.10 3.37 -18.07
N LYS A 131 -22.10 4.68 -17.87
CA LYS A 131 -22.94 5.63 -18.65
C LYS A 131 -22.53 5.74 -20.12
N PHE A 132 -21.38 5.17 -20.51
CA PHE A 132 -20.82 5.24 -21.86
C PHE A 132 -21.15 3.99 -22.70
N GLY A 133 -21.94 3.06 -22.17
CA GLY A 133 -22.36 1.86 -22.90
C GLY A 133 -21.37 0.70 -22.80
N ASN A 134 -20.41 0.73 -21.88
CA ASN A 134 -19.40 -0.31 -21.69
C ASN A 134 -19.81 -1.29 -20.59
N VAL A 135 -19.44 -2.55 -20.79
CA VAL A 135 -19.56 -3.64 -19.82
C VAL A 135 -18.18 -4.04 -19.37
N TYR A 136 -17.94 -4.11 -18.05
CA TYR A 136 -16.64 -4.39 -17.47
C TYR A 136 -16.53 -5.82 -16.94
N GLN A 137 -15.31 -6.37 -16.96
CA GLN A 137 -15.02 -7.67 -16.36
C GLN A 137 -15.24 -7.61 -14.85
N ALA A 138 -16.11 -8.47 -14.32
CA ALA A 138 -16.48 -8.48 -12.90
C ALA A 138 -15.27 -8.64 -11.96
N GLU A 139 -14.32 -9.50 -12.31
CA GLU A 139 -13.09 -9.74 -11.54
C GLU A 139 -12.25 -8.47 -11.38
N ASP A 140 -12.13 -7.66 -12.44
CA ASP A 140 -11.36 -6.43 -12.41
C ASP A 140 -12.04 -5.38 -11.52
N ILE A 141 -13.38 -5.36 -11.47
CA ILE A 141 -14.17 -4.48 -10.60
C ILE A 141 -14.05 -4.91 -9.13
N VAL A 142 -14.25 -6.20 -8.85
CA VAL A 142 -14.16 -6.76 -7.49
C VAL A 142 -12.76 -6.57 -6.90
N ASN A 143 -11.72 -6.68 -7.73
CA ASN A 143 -10.33 -6.48 -7.31
C ASN A 143 -9.89 -5.00 -7.26
N ASN A 144 -10.80 -4.04 -7.48
CA ASN A 144 -10.49 -2.60 -7.55
C ASN A 144 -9.32 -2.27 -8.49
N LYS A 145 -9.25 -2.96 -9.63
CA LYS A 145 -8.17 -2.78 -10.60
C LYS A 145 -8.29 -1.42 -11.28
N VAL A 146 -7.17 -0.70 -11.36
CA VAL A 146 -7.09 0.55 -12.12
C VAL A 146 -7.14 0.21 -13.62
N ASN A 147 -8.02 0.89 -14.36
CA ASN A 147 -8.30 0.62 -15.78
C ASN A 147 -8.85 -0.81 -16.03
N PRO A 148 -10.05 -1.13 -15.51
CA PRO A 148 -10.66 -2.45 -15.67
C PRO A 148 -10.95 -2.78 -17.14
N LYS A 149 -10.83 -4.06 -17.52
CA LYS A 149 -11.04 -4.50 -18.90
C LYS A 149 -12.52 -4.37 -19.30
N VAL A 150 -12.77 -3.68 -20.41
CA VAL A 150 -14.08 -3.68 -21.09
C VAL A 150 -14.20 -4.96 -21.91
N ILE A 151 -15.28 -5.72 -21.67
CA ILE A 151 -15.53 -7.02 -22.31
C ILE A 151 -16.49 -6.91 -23.49
N CYS A 152 -17.49 -6.04 -23.40
CA CYS A 152 -18.51 -5.86 -24.43
C CYS A 152 -19.23 -4.52 -24.23
N LYS A 153 -20.20 -4.23 -25.10
CA LYS A 153 -21.07 -3.04 -24.97
C LYS A 153 -22.49 -3.46 -24.63
N TYR A 154 -23.29 -2.52 -24.13
CA TYR A 154 -24.72 -2.75 -23.92
C TYR A 154 -25.56 -1.67 -24.58
N THR A 155 -26.79 -2.02 -24.93
CA THR A 155 -27.83 -1.09 -25.36
C THR A 155 -28.98 -1.09 -24.37
N LYS A 156 -29.56 0.09 -24.15
CA LYS A 156 -30.71 0.30 -23.28
C LYS A 156 -31.91 0.66 -24.14
N THR A 157 -32.93 -0.19 -24.14
CA THR A 157 -34.18 0.04 -24.87
C THR A 157 -35.32 0.22 -23.86
N LYS A 158 -36.17 1.22 -24.09
CA LYS A 158 -37.39 1.40 -23.29
C LYS A 158 -38.53 0.61 -23.92
N MET A 159 -39.15 -0.26 -23.14
CA MET A 159 -40.40 -0.91 -23.56
C MET A 159 -41.59 0.05 -23.42
N GLU A 160 -42.68 -0.24 -24.13
CA GLU A 160 -43.93 0.55 -24.09
C GLU A 160 -44.51 0.68 -22.67
N ASN A 161 -44.16 -0.27 -21.79
CA ASN A 161 -44.58 -0.30 -20.38
C ASN A 161 -43.71 0.60 -19.47
N GLY A 162 -42.72 1.32 -20.02
CA GLY A 162 -41.82 2.20 -19.27
C GLY A 162 -40.62 1.51 -18.61
N GLU A 163 -40.50 0.19 -18.76
CA GLU A 163 -39.36 -0.58 -18.23
C GLU A 163 -38.12 -0.45 -19.12
N ASP A 164 -36.97 -0.30 -18.47
CA ASP A 164 -35.66 -0.24 -19.11
C ASP A 164 -35.10 -1.66 -19.29
N VAL A 165 -34.94 -2.08 -20.55
CA VAL A 165 -34.36 -3.38 -20.89
C VAL A 165 -32.94 -3.20 -21.39
N TYR A 166 -32.01 -3.92 -20.76
CA TYR A 166 -30.59 -3.91 -21.07
C TYR A 166 -30.24 -5.14 -21.90
N THR A 167 -29.63 -4.94 -23.07
CA THR A 167 -29.18 -6.01 -23.95
C THR A 167 -27.67 -5.91 -24.16
N ILE A 168 -26.96 -7.02 -23.98
CA ILE A 168 -25.51 -7.09 -24.15
C ILE A 168 -25.17 -7.37 -25.61
N LEU A 169 -24.26 -6.57 -26.16
CA LEU A 169 -23.71 -6.69 -27.50
C LEU A 169 -22.28 -7.24 -27.40
N TRP A 170 -22.13 -8.53 -27.63
CA TRP A 170 -20.83 -9.18 -27.75
C TRP A 170 -20.18 -8.81 -29.08
N ASN A 171 -18.93 -8.36 -29.06
CA ASN A 171 -18.15 -8.20 -30.29
C ASN A 171 -17.85 -9.59 -30.84
N THR A 172 -18.41 -9.92 -31.99
CA THR A 172 -18.26 -11.23 -32.66
C THR A 172 -16.91 -11.44 -33.34
N SER A 173 -15.87 -10.70 -32.95
CA SER A 173 -14.55 -10.72 -33.59
C SER A 173 -13.52 -11.63 -32.92
N ASP A 174 -13.87 -12.35 -31.85
CA ASP A 174 -13.00 -13.33 -31.19
C ASP A 174 -13.65 -14.75 -31.17
N LEU A 175 -14.05 -15.24 -32.34
CA LEU A 175 -14.35 -16.66 -32.60
C LEU A 175 -13.37 -17.21 -33.62
#